data_AF-A0A4Y2CH13-F1
#
_entry.id   AF-A0A4Y2CH13-F1
#
_cell.length_a   1.000
_cell.length_b   1.000
_cell.length_c   1.000
_cell.angle_alpha   90.00
_cell.angle_beta   90.00
_cell.angle_gamma   90.00
#
_symmetry.space_group_name_H-M   'P 1'
#
loop_
_entity.id
_entity.type
_entity.pdbx_description
1 polymer ?
#
loop_
_entity_poly.entity_id
_entity_poly.type
_entity_poly.pdbx_seq_one_letter_code
_entity_poly.pdbx_strand_id
1 'polypeptide(L)'
;MISCRNYSQFHIDFPQNRCNLCQSSSNPRSVILVLRTLTLKGKRITLQWVPVHCGLLGNEQADFLAKRGANLLQHPNAATSYGKIKLFLKNLCTSNSLRDLQTRTALKSWRRVSPSSIPDKPRRDAVAAFRLTTGHDCLAAHLHRLGISTEPFCPLCDSGEVMERNHLL
;
A
#
# COMPACT_ATOMS: atom_id res chain seq x y z
N MET A 1 11.49 -31.40 -12.31
CA MET A 1 12.80 -31.17 -12.96
C MET A 1 12.60 -30.06 -14.00
N ILE A 2 12.67 -28.80 -13.59
CA ILE A 2 12.53 -27.65 -14.50
C ILE A 2 13.95 -27.20 -14.87
N SER A 3 14.32 -27.46 -16.10
CA SER A 3 15.60 -27.09 -16.69
C SER A 3 15.61 -25.60 -16.99
N CYS A 4 16.24 -24.79 -16.14
CA CYS A 4 16.57 -23.40 -16.44
C CYS A 4 17.93 -23.33 -17.15
N ARG A 5 18.00 -23.78 -18.40
CA ARG A 5 19.10 -23.48 -19.31
C ARG A 5 18.75 -22.21 -20.07
N ASN A 6 19.31 -21.08 -19.65
CA ASN A 6 19.68 -19.91 -20.46
C ASN A 6 20.11 -18.78 -19.53
N TYR A 7 21.36 -18.84 -19.05
CA TYR A 7 21.97 -17.74 -18.32
C TYR A 7 22.86 -16.95 -19.27
N SER A 8 22.33 -15.82 -19.76
CA SER A 8 23.11 -14.80 -20.43
C SER A 8 24.12 -14.25 -19.41
N GLN A 9 25.40 -14.37 -19.71
CA GLN A 9 26.48 -13.79 -18.92
C GLN A 9 26.45 -12.28 -19.12
N PHE A 10 25.83 -11.54 -18.19
CA PHE A 10 25.83 -10.08 -18.24
C PHE A 10 27.18 -9.56 -17.73
N HIS A 11 27.97 -8.99 -18.65
CA HIS A 11 29.12 -8.16 -18.31
C HIS A 11 28.58 -6.82 -17.79
N ILE A 12 28.70 -6.56 -16.48
CA ILE A 12 28.23 -5.30 -15.89
C ILE A 12 29.35 -4.27 -16.04
N ASP A 13 29.32 -3.51 -17.13
CA ASP A 13 29.86 -2.15 -17.10
C ASP A 13 28.99 -1.34 -16.16
N PHE A 14 29.56 -0.66 -15.17
CA PHE A 14 28.82 0.14 -14.19
C PHE A 14 28.50 1.52 -14.76
N PRO A 15 27.28 1.81 -15.29
CA PRO A 15 26.91 3.19 -15.58
C PRO A 15 26.45 3.80 -14.26
N GLN A 16 26.76 5.08 -14.03
CA GLN A 16 26.39 5.80 -12.80
C GLN A 16 24.88 6.11 -12.67
N ASN A 17 24.00 5.25 -13.19
CA ASN A 17 22.56 5.49 -13.15
C ASN A 17 21.96 5.01 -11.82
N ARG A 18 21.49 6.00 -11.05
CA ARG A 18 20.77 5.85 -9.79
C ARG A 18 19.57 4.90 -9.94
N CYS A 19 19.60 3.77 -9.24
CA CYS A 19 18.41 2.98 -8.99
C CYS A 19 17.57 3.68 -7.91
N ASN A 20 16.38 4.17 -8.27
CA ASN A 20 15.47 4.88 -7.36
C ASN A 20 14.70 3.97 -6.38
N LEU A 21 14.95 2.66 -6.37
CA LEU A 21 14.21 1.69 -5.54
C LEU A 21 14.98 1.15 -4.33
N CYS A 22 16.26 1.51 -4.13
CA CYS A 22 17.03 1.06 -2.97
C CYS A 22 17.21 2.18 -1.94
N GLN A 23 16.21 2.40 -1.09
CA GLN A 23 16.36 3.21 0.14
C GLN A 23 16.56 2.33 1.39
N SER A 24 17.27 1.21 1.25
CA SER A 24 17.73 0.41 2.39
C SER A 24 18.86 1.14 3.12
N SER A 25 18.88 1.02 4.45
CA SER A 25 19.80 1.69 5.39
C SER A 25 21.28 1.31 5.22
N SER A 26 21.61 0.40 4.31
CA SER A 26 22.98 0.09 3.92
C SER A 26 23.43 1.09 2.85
N ASN A 27 24.24 2.08 3.27
CA ASN A 27 24.92 3.01 2.38
C ASN A 27 25.50 2.25 1.17
N PRO A 28 25.00 2.43 -0.07
CA PRO A 28 25.42 1.64 -1.24
C PRO A 28 26.92 1.77 -1.55
N ARG A 29 27.58 2.77 -0.96
CA ARG A 29 29.04 2.90 -0.99
C ARG A 29 29.78 1.76 -0.28
N SER A 30 29.17 1.08 0.70
CA SER A 30 29.83 0.01 1.47
C SER A 30 29.99 -1.28 0.67
N VAL A 31 28.93 -1.73 -0.01
CA VAL A 31 28.96 -2.99 -0.78
C VAL A 31 29.89 -2.88 -1.98
N ILE A 32 29.85 -1.77 -2.72
CA ILE A 32 30.75 -1.52 -3.85
C ILE A 32 32.21 -1.51 -3.39
N LEU A 33 32.51 -0.88 -2.25
CA LEU A 33 33.86 -0.83 -1.68
C LEU A 33 34.36 -2.22 -1.25
N VAL A 34 33.49 -3.04 -0.66
CA VAL A 34 33.81 -4.44 -0.31
C VAL A 34 34.11 -5.27 -1.56
N LEU A 35 33.26 -5.18 -2.60
CA LEU A 35 33.47 -5.92 -3.85
C LEU A 35 34.79 -5.53 -4.53
N ARG A 36 35.11 -4.23 -4.58
CA ARG A 36 36.39 -3.73 -5.08
C ARG A 36 37.57 -4.27 -4.27
N THR A 37 37.47 -4.24 -2.95
CA THR A 37 38.53 -4.72 -2.05
C THR A 37 38.81 -6.22 -2.25
N LEU A 38 37.75 -7.03 -2.39
CA LEU A 38 37.89 -8.47 -2.64
C LEU A 38 38.49 -8.75 -4.02
N THR A 39 38.12 -7.95 -5.02
CA THR A 39 38.69 -8.05 -6.38
C THR A 39 40.18 -7.70 -6.37
N LEU A 40 40.58 -6.63 -5.69
CA LEU A 40 41.99 -6.24 -5.52
C LEU A 40 42.82 -7.30 -4.79
N LYS A 41 42.19 -8.10 -3.92
CA LYS A 41 42.82 -9.26 -3.26
C LYS A 41 42.87 -10.52 -4.14
N GLY A 42 42.58 -10.39 -5.44
CA GLY A 42 42.61 -11.50 -6.40
C GLY A 42 41.46 -12.50 -6.22
N LYS A 43 40.38 -12.15 -5.52
CA LYS A 43 39.21 -13.03 -5.39
C LYS A 43 38.33 -12.92 -6.62
N ARG A 44 37.92 -14.05 -7.17
CA ARG A 44 37.00 -14.12 -8.32
C ARG A 44 35.56 -14.09 -7.80
N ILE A 45 34.82 -13.03 -8.12
CA ILE A 45 33.45 -12.80 -7.64
C ILE A 45 32.49 -12.93 -8.82
N THR A 46 31.39 -13.66 -8.64
CA THR A 46 30.30 -13.74 -9.61
C THR A 46 29.01 -13.27 -8.95
N LEU A 47 28.28 -12.39 -9.61
CA LEU A 47 26.97 -11.93 -9.17
C LEU A 47 25.92 -12.52 -10.10
N GLN A 48 24.92 -13.17 -9.53
CA GLN A 48 23.84 -13.78 -10.27
C GLN A 48 22.51 -13.31 -9.71
N TRP A 49 21.67 -12.77 -10.59
CA TRP A 49 20.30 -12.46 -10.23
C TRP A 49 19.47 -13.73 -10.18
N VAL A 50 18.59 -13.81 -9.18
CA VAL A 50 17.66 -14.91 -8.98
C VAL A 50 16.27 -14.33 -8.73
N PRO A 51 15.23 -14.85 -9.40
CA PRO A 51 13.85 -14.40 -9.17
C PRO A 51 13.38 -14.71 -7.74
N VAL A 52 12.50 -13.84 -7.22
CA VAL A 52 11.94 -13.94 -5.88
C VAL A 52 10.86 -15.03 -5.85
N HIS A 53 10.74 -15.76 -4.74
CA HIS A 53 9.69 -16.77 -4.49
C HIS A 53 9.70 -17.97 -5.46
N CYS A 54 10.88 -18.44 -5.86
CA CYS A 54 11.02 -19.56 -6.78
C CYS A 54 11.34 -20.91 -6.13
N GLY A 55 11.10 -21.09 -4.82
CA GLY A 55 11.37 -22.37 -4.13
C GLY A 55 12.84 -22.66 -3.87
N LEU A 56 13.73 -21.69 -4.13
CA LEU A 56 15.16 -21.86 -3.90
C LEU A 56 15.47 -21.64 -2.42
N LEU A 57 15.68 -22.75 -1.70
CA LEU A 57 15.88 -22.76 -0.24
C LEU A 57 16.83 -21.66 0.26
N GLY A 58 17.98 -21.48 -0.40
CA GLY A 58 18.95 -20.44 -0.01
C GLY A 58 18.44 -19.00 -0.19
N ASN A 59 17.69 -18.73 -1.27
CA ASN A 59 17.10 -17.41 -1.51
C ASN A 59 15.96 -17.13 -0.52
N GLU A 60 15.13 -18.13 -0.25
CA GLU A 60 14.02 -18.03 0.70
C GLU A 60 14.52 -17.86 2.13
N GLN A 61 15.57 -18.58 2.52
CA GLN A 61 16.21 -18.42 3.81
C GLN A 61 16.86 -17.04 3.95
N ALA A 62 17.50 -16.53 2.90
CA ALA A 62 18.04 -15.17 2.88
C ALA A 62 16.95 -14.11 3.03
N ASP A 63 15.83 -14.24 2.30
CA ASP A 63 14.68 -13.34 2.41
C ASP A 63 14.01 -13.39 3.79
N PHE A 64 13.85 -14.60 4.36
CA PHE A 64 13.37 -14.80 5.71
C PHE A 64 14.26 -14.10 6.75
N LEU A 65 15.58 -14.26 6.66
CA LEU A 65 16.54 -13.60 7.55
C LEU A 65 16.54 -12.09 7.37
N ALA A 66 16.47 -11.60 6.13
CA ALA A 66 16.38 -10.17 5.83
C ALA A 66 15.11 -9.55 6.43
N LYS A 67 13.96 -10.20 6.28
CA LYS A 67 12.68 -9.77 6.89
C LYS A 67 12.75 -9.76 8.41
N ARG A 68 13.32 -10.80 9.02
CA ARG A 68 13.56 -10.82 10.48
C ARG A 68 14.45 -9.67 10.92
N GLY A 69 15.55 -9.42 10.22
CA GLY A 69 16.49 -8.34 10.52
C GLY A 69 15.89 -6.94 10.32
N ALA A 70 14.99 -6.76 9.35
CA ALA A 70 14.28 -5.52 9.14
C ALA A 70 13.31 -5.17 10.30
N ASN A 71 12.83 -6.19 11.02
CA ASN A 71 11.96 -6.02 12.20
C ASN A 71 12.75 -5.82 13.51
N LEU A 72 14.08 -5.93 13.49
CA LEU A 72 14.92 -5.63 14.64
C LEU A 72 15.14 -4.12 14.75
N LEU A 73 15.17 -3.61 15.99
CA LEU A 73 15.55 -2.23 16.27
C LEU A 73 17.01 -2.01 15.85
N GLN A 74 17.22 -1.36 14.71
CA GLN A 74 18.55 -0.93 14.30
C GLN A 74 18.92 0.34 15.05
N HIS A 75 20.13 0.38 15.62
CA HIS A 75 20.69 1.65 16.06
C HIS A 75 20.79 2.58 14.84
N PRO A 76 20.20 3.79 14.91
CA PRO A 76 20.25 4.71 13.78
C PRO A 76 21.68 5.18 13.59
N ASN A 77 22.42 4.51 12.70
CA ASN A 77 23.76 4.92 12.28
C ASN A 77 23.75 6.21 11.45
N ALA A 78 22.57 6.74 11.13
CA ALA A 78 22.36 7.98 10.40
C ALA A 78 21.15 8.73 10.98
N ALA A 79 21.21 10.06 10.95
CA ALA A 79 20.09 10.92 11.33
C ALA A 79 18.84 10.57 10.50
N THR A 80 17.71 10.35 11.18
CA THR A 80 16.43 10.09 10.52
C THR A 80 16.05 11.31 9.68
N SER A 81 15.78 11.10 8.39
CA SER A 81 15.36 12.20 7.52
C SER A 81 14.02 12.78 7.98
N TYR A 82 13.84 14.09 7.79
CA TYR A 82 12.57 14.77 8.07
C TYR A 82 11.38 14.06 7.39
N GLY A 83 11.55 13.59 6.15
CA GLY A 83 10.50 12.86 5.42
C GLY A 83 10.07 11.56 6.12
N LYS A 84 11.02 10.80 6.67
CA LYS A 84 10.73 9.57 7.43
C LYS A 84 9.97 9.89 8.73
N ILE A 85 10.42 10.91 9.46
CA ILE A 85 9.73 11.37 10.69
C ILE A 85 8.32 11.84 10.35
N LYS A 86 8.16 12.67 9.33
CA LYS A 86 6.86 13.18 8.88
C LYS A 86 5.91 12.04 8.48
N LEU A 87 6.39 11.07 7.72
CA LEU A 87 5.59 9.90 7.31
C LEU A 87 5.19 9.06 8.53
N PHE A 88 6.12 8.82 9.44
CA PHE A 88 5.87 8.08 10.68
C PHE A 88 4.80 8.76 11.54
N LEU A 89 4.94 10.07 11.78
CA LEU A 89 3.95 10.85 12.52
C LEU A 89 2.59 10.85 11.82
N LYS A 90 2.55 11.02 10.49
CA LYS A 90 1.31 10.94 9.71
C LYS A 90 0.62 9.60 9.92
N ASN A 91 1.36 8.49 9.81
CA ASN A 91 0.82 7.14 9.99
C ASN A 91 0.29 6.91 11.40
N LEU A 92 1.01 7.37 12.43
CA LEU A 92 0.56 7.30 13.82
C LEU A 92 -0.73 8.09 14.07
N CYS A 93 -0.80 9.32 13.54
CA CYS A 93 -2.01 10.13 13.65
C CYS A 93 -3.19 9.46 12.94
N THR A 94 -2.98 8.95 11.72
CA THR A 94 -4.02 8.23 10.96
C THR A 94 -4.47 6.97 11.70
N SER A 95 -3.56 6.14 12.21
CA SER A 95 -3.93 4.91 12.93
C SER A 95 -4.70 5.21 14.22
N ASN A 96 -4.27 6.23 14.97
CA ASN A 96 -4.96 6.63 16.20
C ASN A 96 -6.36 7.18 15.90
N SER A 97 -6.50 8.02 14.86
CA SER A 97 -7.79 8.55 14.44
C SER A 97 -8.75 7.46 13.97
N LEU A 98 -8.26 6.47 13.23
CA LEU A 98 -9.08 5.32 12.80
C LEU A 98 -9.55 4.48 14.00
N ARG A 99 -8.66 4.25 14.98
CA ARG A 99 -9.02 3.53 16.21
C ARG A 99 -10.07 4.29 17.03
N ASP A 100 -9.89 5.60 17.21
CA ASP A 100 -10.88 6.47 17.88
C ASP A 100 -12.24 6.41 17.17
N LEU A 101 -12.24 6.51 15.84
CA LEU A 101 -13.45 6.43 15.04
C LEU A 101 -14.16 5.08 15.23
N GLN A 102 -13.43 3.97 15.21
CA GLN A 102 -13.99 2.63 15.46
C GLN A 102 -14.62 2.53 16.84
N THR A 103 -13.97 3.04 17.88
CA THR A 103 -14.51 3.06 19.24
C THR A 103 -15.79 3.90 19.31
N ARG A 104 -15.78 5.12 18.76
CA ARG A 104 -16.94 6.04 18.79
C ARG A 104 -18.12 5.57 17.96
N THR A 105 -17.88 4.80 16.92
CA THR A 105 -18.93 4.29 16.02
C THR A 105 -19.38 2.87 16.34
N ALA A 106 -18.80 2.22 17.35
CA ALA A 106 -19.05 0.81 17.68
C ALA A 106 -20.53 0.44 17.83
N LEU A 107 -21.36 1.34 18.37
CA LEU A 107 -22.80 1.13 18.58
C LEU A 107 -23.68 1.64 17.44
N LYS A 108 -23.10 2.21 16.38
CA LYS A 108 -23.86 2.75 15.25
C LYS A 108 -24.21 1.64 14.27
N SER A 109 -25.38 1.75 13.63
CA SER A 109 -25.82 0.79 12.60
C SER A 109 -24.86 0.75 11.41
N TRP A 110 -24.19 1.85 11.11
CA TRP A 110 -23.20 2.00 10.05
C TRP A 110 -21.74 1.74 10.47
N ARG A 111 -21.48 1.09 11.62
CA ARG A 111 -20.11 0.76 12.07
C ARG A 111 -19.27 -0.05 11.06
N ARG A 112 -19.93 -0.76 10.15
CA ARG A 112 -19.28 -1.58 9.10
C ARG A 112 -18.85 -0.76 7.88
N VAL A 113 -19.23 0.51 7.79
CA VAL A 113 -18.75 1.39 6.72
C VAL A 113 -17.24 1.57 6.90
N SER A 114 -16.47 1.05 5.95
CA SER A 114 -15.03 1.22 5.99
C SER A 114 -14.69 2.70 5.84
N PRO A 115 -13.81 3.25 6.70
CA PRO A 115 -13.29 4.61 6.51
C PRO A 115 -12.63 4.80 5.14
N SER A 116 -12.05 3.75 4.56
CA SER A 116 -11.48 3.77 3.21
C SER A 116 -12.52 3.90 2.09
N SER A 117 -13.79 3.60 2.35
CA SER A 117 -14.89 3.81 1.41
C SER A 117 -15.26 5.28 1.28
N ILE A 118 -14.83 6.14 2.22
CA ILE A 118 -15.07 7.57 2.19
C ILE A 118 -13.82 8.26 1.64
N PRO A 119 -13.94 9.03 0.55
CA PRO A 119 -12.78 9.67 -0.06
C PRO A 119 -12.21 10.75 0.85
N ASP A 120 -10.88 10.88 0.86
CA ASP A 120 -10.16 12.00 1.50
C ASP A 120 -10.32 13.25 0.64
N LYS A 121 -11.50 13.87 0.76
CA LYS A 121 -11.97 15.03 0.00
C LYS A 121 -12.51 16.10 0.94
N PRO A 122 -12.73 17.35 0.46
CA PRO A 122 -13.39 18.36 1.26
C PRO A 122 -14.68 17.84 1.88
N ARG A 123 -15.00 18.34 3.09
CA ARG A 123 -16.10 17.86 3.94
C ARG A 123 -17.41 17.60 3.17
N ARG A 124 -17.79 18.50 2.25
CA ARG A 124 -19.00 18.38 1.43
C ARG A 124 -19.06 17.03 0.70
N ASP A 125 -17.98 16.68 0.01
CA ASP A 125 -17.95 15.51 -0.87
C ASP A 125 -17.82 14.22 -0.03
N ALA A 126 -17.04 14.26 1.05
CA ALA A 126 -16.94 13.15 1.99
C ALA A 126 -18.28 12.83 2.68
N VAL A 127 -19.03 13.87 3.08
CA VAL A 127 -20.38 13.71 3.66
C VAL A 127 -21.36 13.15 2.63
N ALA A 128 -21.32 13.64 1.39
CA ALA A 128 -22.16 13.11 0.31
C ALA A 128 -21.87 11.61 0.06
N ALA A 129 -20.60 11.23 -0.06
CA ALA A 129 -20.18 9.84 -0.22
C ALA A 129 -20.59 8.97 0.98
N PHE A 130 -20.49 9.49 2.21
CA PHE A 130 -20.92 8.79 3.41
C PHE A 130 -22.43 8.55 3.45
N ARG A 131 -23.22 9.58 3.11
CA ARG A 131 -24.68 9.48 3.00
C ARG A 131 -25.09 8.45 1.94
N LEU A 132 -24.49 8.49 0.76
CA LEU A 132 -24.69 7.50 -0.30
C LEU A 132 -24.29 6.09 0.14
N THR A 133 -23.19 5.93 0.89
CA THR A 133 -22.73 4.62 1.37
C THR A 133 -23.64 4.05 2.45
N THR A 134 -24.25 4.91 3.26
CA THR A 134 -25.15 4.52 4.34
C THR A 134 -26.62 4.48 3.91
N GLY A 135 -26.93 4.82 2.66
CA GLY A 135 -28.30 4.92 2.15
C GLY A 135 -29.13 6.01 2.86
N HIS A 136 -28.49 7.09 3.31
CA HIS A 136 -29.11 8.30 3.87
C HIS A 136 -28.92 9.49 2.91
N ASP A 137 -29.10 9.21 1.63
CA ASP A 137 -29.01 10.14 0.51
C ASP A 137 -30.40 10.66 0.12
N CYS A 138 -30.48 11.50 -0.91
CA CYS A 138 -31.74 12.05 -1.40
C CYS A 138 -32.23 11.33 -2.67
N LEU A 139 -31.87 10.05 -2.85
CA LEU A 139 -32.34 9.26 -3.99
C LEU A 139 -33.77 8.74 -3.77
N ALA A 140 -34.48 8.43 -4.86
CA ALA A 140 -35.90 8.07 -4.81
C ALA A 140 -36.17 6.89 -3.86
N ALA A 141 -35.28 5.89 -3.80
CA ALA A 141 -35.41 4.77 -2.89
C ALA A 141 -35.39 5.17 -1.40
N HIS A 142 -34.50 6.11 -1.02
CA HIS A 142 -34.46 6.64 0.34
C HIS A 142 -35.67 7.52 0.64
N LEU A 143 -36.05 8.40 -0.30
CA LEU A 143 -37.19 9.29 -0.15
C LEU A 143 -38.52 8.53 -0.03
N HIS A 144 -38.69 7.45 -0.79
CA HIS A 144 -39.84 6.56 -0.68
C HIS A 144 -39.91 5.87 0.69
N ARG A 145 -38.76 5.40 1.21
CA ARG A 145 -38.68 4.82 2.57
C ARG A 145 -39.08 5.81 3.67
N LEU A 146 -38.85 7.11 3.46
CA LEU A 146 -39.28 8.18 4.35
C LEU A 146 -40.74 8.62 4.14
N GLY A 147 -41.44 8.10 3.11
CA GLY A 147 -42.79 8.52 2.74
C GLY A 147 -42.89 9.88 2.04
N ILE A 148 -41.76 10.40 1.53
CA ILE A 148 -41.71 11.69 0.81
C ILE A 148 -41.97 11.47 -0.68
N SER A 149 -41.42 10.41 -1.26
CA SER A 149 -41.68 10.00 -2.65
C SER A 149 -42.78 8.94 -2.68
N THR A 150 -43.62 8.98 -3.72
CA THR A 150 -44.65 7.96 -3.97
C THR A 150 -44.06 6.64 -4.43
N GLU A 151 -42.93 6.68 -5.13
CA GLU A 151 -42.29 5.50 -5.71
C GLU A 151 -40.76 5.51 -5.51
N PRO A 152 -40.11 4.32 -5.45
CA PRO A 152 -38.66 4.20 -5.26
C PRO A 152 -37.85 4.22 -6.56
N PHE A 153 -38.50 4.34 -7.72
CA PHE A 153 -37.87 4.19 -9.03
C PHE A 153 -37.15 5.46 -9.50
N CYS A 154 -36.19 5.28 -10.41
CA CYS A 154 -35.46 6.38 -11.01
C CYS A 154 -36.37 7.20 -11.93
N PRO A 155 -36.57 8.51 -11.69
CA PRO A 155 -37.38 9.36 -12.57
C PRO A 155 -36.62 9.83 -13.81
N LEU A 156 -35.33 9.50 -13.93
CA LEU A 156 -34.45 9.97 -14.99
C LEU A 156 -34.25 8.94 -16.11
N CYS A 157 -34.66 7.69 -15.90
CA CYS A 157 -34.50 6.62 -16.88
C CYS A 157 -35.75 5.74 -16.95
N ASP A 158 -35.98 5.15 -18.13
CA ASP A 158 -37.16 4.32 -18.38
C ASP A 158 -36.97 2.84 -17.99
N SER A 159 -35.95 2.52 -17.18
CA SER A 159 -35.64 1.13 -16.81
C SER A 159 -36.55 0.58 -15.71
N GLY A 160 -37.30 1.44 -15.01
CA GLY A 160 -38.07 1.05 -13.84
C GLY A 160 -37.20 0.55 -12.68
N GLU A 161 -35.90 0.81 -12.71
CA GLU A 161 -34.99 0.39 -11.65
C GLU A 161 -35.10 1.30 -10.42
N VAL A 162 -34.87 0.70 -9.25
CA VAL A 162 -34.84 1.41 -7.98
C VAL A 162 -33.64 2.35 -7.94
N MET A 163 -33.88 3.64 -7.64
CA MET A 163 -32.84 4.66 -7.61
C MET A 163 -32.04 4.58 -6.31
N GLU A 164 -31.04 3.70 -6.28
CA GLU A 164 -30.05 3.57 -5.19
C GLU A 164 -28.64 3.88 -5.69
N ARG A 165 -27.67 3.94 -4.78
CA ARG A 165 -26.25 4.20 -5.12
C ARG A 165 -25.75 3.41 -6.33
N ASN A 166 -26.08 2.12 -6.42
CA ASN A 166 -25.60 1.23 -7.48
C ASN A 166 -26.21 1.58 -8.86
N HIS A 167 -27.36 2.24 -8.90
CA HIS A 167 -27.96 2.69 -10.15
C HIS A 167 -27.28 3.96 -10.69
N LEU A 168 -26.56 4.70 -9.85
CA LEU A 168 -25.83 5.92 -10.25
C LEU A 168 -24.35 5.69 -10.57
N LEU A 169 -23.79 4.52 -10.25
CA LEU A 169 -22.37 4.19 -10.39
C LEU A 169 -22.16 3.12 -11.47
#